data_AF-A0A966X6Q9-F1
#
_entry.id   AF-A0A966X6Q9-F1
#
_cell.length_a   1.000
_cell.length_b   1.000
_cell.length_c   1.000
_cell.angle_alpha   90.00
_cell.angle_beta   90.00
_cell.angle_gamma   90.00
#
_symmetry.space_group_name_H-M   'P 1'
#
loop_
_entity.id
_entity.type
_entity.pdbx_description
1 polymer ?
#
loop_
_entity_poly.entity_id
_entity_poly.type
_entity_poly.pdbx_seq_one_letter_code
_entity_poly.pdbx_strand_id
1 'polypeptide(L)'
;MGEEFSAALPARLRTQGTATRVEFVLEARSTLIGRSPQCDIQVDEPLASRRHAEIIREPWRYLISDAGSRNGTLVNGEVLVGERELRHGDVIQVATTRLQFEDPNATIVEASGLPRANLSVWVNQQSGEAYAHGKALELAPKELAFLTLLFEHPGMVCDRDQVALTVWPEYGGRIGSYNIETLVSRLRRKLEHAGAPPDLIVTVRGRGYRLANPDASPAGTAP
;
A
#
# COMPACT_ATOMS: atom_id res chain seq x y z
N MET A 1 26.98 -8.51 -4.78
CA MET A 1 27.02 -9.80 -4.06
C MET A 1 26.80 -9.49 -2.59
N GLY A 2 25.62 -9.74 -2.03
CA GLY A 2 24.39 -10.23 -2.64
C GLY A 2 23.31 -10.08 -1.58
N GLU A 3 22.51 -9.03 -1.67
CA GLU A 3 21.54 -8.70 -0.62
C GLU A 3 20.35 -9.65 -0.73
N GLU A 4 20.39 -10.73 0.05
CA GLU A 4 19.24 -11.59 0.33
C GLU A 4 18.22 -10.80 1.14
N PHE A 5 17.45 -9.95 0.44
CA PHE A 5 16.15 -9.51 0.91
C PHE A 5 15.39 -10.76 1.38
N SER A 6 14.97 -10.78 2.65
CA SER A 6 14.12 -11.85 3.16
C SER A 6 12.88 -11.93 2.28
N ALA A 7 12.81 -12.99 1.46
CA ALA A 7 11.90 -13.01 0.33
C ALA A 7 10.46 -13.12 0.83
N ALA A 8 9.74 -11.99 0.80
CA ALA A 8 8.36 -11.87 1.22
C ALA A 8 7.54 -13.04 0.67
N LEU A 9 7.04 -13.88 1.58
CA LEU A 9 6.47 -15.18 1.22
C LEU A 9 5.30 -14.96 0.26
N PRO A 10 5.22 -15.68 -0.87
CA PRO A 10 4.17 -15.44 -1.86
C PRO A 10 2.79 -15.68 -1.25
N ALA A 11 1.87 -14.75 -1.53
CA ALA A 11 0.49 -14.84 -1.09
C ALA A 11 -0.21 -16.02 -1.76
N ARG A 12 -1.35 -16.43 -1.20
CA ARG A 12 -2.06 -17.63 -1.64
C ARG A 12 -3.54 -17.35 -1.87
N LEU A 13 -4.15 -18.12 -2.77
CA LEU A 13 -5.61 -18.25 -2.84
C LEU A 13 -6.03 -19.61 -2.30
N ARG A 14 -6.95 -19.62 -1.34
CA ARG A 14 -7.54 -20.84 -0.76
C ARG A 14 -9.00 -20.97 -1.16
N THR A 15 -9.43 -22.14 -1.63
CA THR A 15 -10.85 -22.41 -1.91
C THR A 15 -11.68 -22.38 -0.63
N GLN A 16 -12.85 -21.74 -0.70
CA GLN A 16 -13.76 -21.57 0.43
C GLN A 16 -15.13 -22.20 0.11
N GLY A 17 -15.71 -22.94 1.06
CA GLY A 17 -16.99 -23.63 0.89
C GLY A 17 -16.94 -24.96 0.12
N THR A 18 -15.78 -25.37 -0.41
CA THR A 18 -15.57 -26.66 -1.08
C THR A 18 -15.22 -27.75 -0.08
N ALA A 19 -15.64 -28.99 -0.33
CA ALA A 19 -15.30 -30.15 0.52
C ALA A 19 -13.80 -30.46 0.53
N THR A 20 -13.11 -30.22 -0.58
CA THR A 20 -11.65 -30.24 -0.68
C THR A 20 -11.10 -28.83 -0.50
N ARG A 21 -10.15 -28.64 0.42
CA ARG A 21 -9.34 -27.41 0.53
C ARG A 21 -8.23 -27.46 -0.52
N VAL A 22 -8.25 -26.55 -1.48
CA VAL A 22 -7.19 -26.39 -2.49
C VAL A 22 -6.54 -25.02 -2.28
N GLU A 23 -5.23 -24.96 -2.47
CA GLU A 23 -4.42 -23.75 -2.26
C GLU A 23 -3.53 -23.51 -3.48
N PHE A 24 -3.56 -22.28 -3.99
CA PHE A 24 -2.78 -21.83 -5.14
C PHE A 24 -1.80 -20.76 -4.68
N VAL A 25 -0.51 -20.90 -5.01
CA VAL A 25 0.55 -19.95 -4.58
C VAL A 25 0.80 -18.93 -5.68
N LEU A 26 0.72 -17.65 -5.35
CA LEU A 26 0.85 -16.53 -6.28
C LEU A 26 2.34 -16.14 -6.45
N GLU A 27 3.12 -17.05 -7.03
CA GLU A 27 4.56 -16.84 -7.24
C GLU A 27 4.87 -15.94 -8.44
N ALA A 28 4.14 -16.14 -9.54
CA ALA A 28 4.34 -15.44 -10.80
C ALA A 28 3.91 -13.96 -10.76
N ARG A 29 4.38 -13.15 -11.72
CA ARG A 29 4.01 -11.72 -11.85
C ARG A 29 2.54 -11.52 -12.22
N SER A 30 1.96 -12.43 -13.02
CA SER A 30 0.53 -12.50 -13.30
C SER A 30 0.03 -13.89 -12.91
N THR A 31 -1.24 -13.98 -12.49
CA THR A 31 -1.96 -15.23 -12.26
C THR A 31 -3.36 -15.07 -12.82
N LEU A 32 -3.66 -15.81 -13.87
CA LEU A 32 -4.91 -15.76 -14.60
C LEU A 32 -5.90 -16.77 -14.02
N ILE A 33 -7.11 -16.30 -13.70
CA ILE A 33 -8.21 -17.10 -13.15
C ILE A 33 -9.31 -17.22 -14.21
N GLY A 34 -9.76 -18.45 -14.48
CA GLY A 34 -10.82 -18.67 -15.46
C GLY A 34 -11.10 -20.14 -15.76
N ARG A 35 -12.08 -20.38 -16.63
CA ARG A 35 -12.55 -21.72 -17.00
C ARG A 35 -11.62 -22.46 -17.97
N SER A 36 -10.72 -21.75 -18.63
CA SER A 36 -9.78 -22.40 -19.56
C SER A 36 -8.76 -23.23 -18.78
N PRO A 37 -8.39 -24.45 -19.21
CA PRO A 37 -7.23 -25.16 -18.68
C PRO A 37 -5.88 -24.50 -19.06
N GLN A 38 -5.93 -23.33 -19.71
CA GLN A 38 -4.79 -22.44 -19.97
C GLN A 38 -4.69 -21.30 -18.93
N CYS A 39 -5.54 -21.28 -17.90
CA CYS A 39 -5.43 -20.38 -16.76
C CYS A 39 -4.58 -21.03 -15.66
N ASP A 40 -3.76 -20.23 -14.98
CA ASP A 40 -2.95 -20.68 -13.85
C ASP A 40 -3.81 -21.21 -12.69
N ILE A 41 -5.03 -20.67 -12.55
CA ILE A 41 -6.07 -21.17 -11.64
C ILE A 41 -7.32 -21.48 -12.46
N GLN A 42 -7.55 -22.78 -12.73
CA GLN A 42 -8.74 -23.23 -13.45
C GLN A 42 -9.97 -23.28 -12.52
N VAL A 43 -11.02 -22.55 -12.89
CA VAL A 43 -12.35 -22.56 -12.26
C VAL A 43 -13.34 -23.22 -13.22
N ASP A 44 -13.52 -24.54 -13.13
CA ASP A 44 -14.34 -25.32 -14.07
C ASP A 44 -15.85 -25.24 -13.76
N GLU A 45 -16.40 -24.03 -13.86
CA GLU A 45 -17.83 -23.76 -13.71
C GLU A 45 -18.44 -23.21 -15.01
N PRO A 46 -19.62 -23.68 -15.48
CA PRO A 46 -20.24 -23.15 -16.71
C PRO A 46 -20.49 -21.62 -16.74
N LEU A 47 -20.54 -20.97 -15.58
CA LEU A 47 -20.69 -19.52 -15.43
C LEU A 47 -19.34 -18.77 -15.37
N ALA A 48 -18.21 -19.46 -15.21
CA ALA A 48 -16.89 -18.85 -15.29
C ALA A 48 -16.50 -18.58 -16.75
N SER A 49 -15.78 -17.48 -16.97
CA SER A 49 -15.33 -17.05 -18.30
C SER A 49 -13.95 -17.67 -18.61
N ARG A 50 -13.63 -17.90 -19.90
CA ARG A 50 -12.39 -18.61 -20.30
C ARG A 50 -11.13 -17.94 -19.72
N ARG A 51 -11.10 -16.61 -19.77
CA ARG A 51 -10.35 -15.71 -18.87
C ARG A 51 -11.43 -14.98 -18.08
N HIS A 52 -11.27 -14.77 -16.76
CA HIS A 52 -12.31 -14.16 -15.93
C HIS A 52 -11.76 -13.06 -15.02
N ALA A 53 -10.71 -13.35 -14.25
CA ALA A 53 -9.98 -12.37 -13.46
C ALA A 53 -8.47 -12.54 -13.68
N GLU A 54 -7.70 -11.48 -13.48
CA GLU A 54 -6.24 -11.51 -13.53
C GLU A 54 -5.69 -10.83 -12.27
N ILE A 55 -4.82 -11.53 -11.54
CA ILE A 55 -4.09 -10.99 -10.39
C ILE A 55 -2.68 -10.64 -10.83
N ILE A 56 -2.26 -9.39 -10.65
CA ILE A 56 -0.89 -8.93 -10.84
C ILE A 56 -0.20 -8.86 -9.47
N ARG A 57 0.93 -9.54 -9.36
CA ARG A 57 1.88 -9.42 -8.24
C ARG A 57 2.85 -8.28 -8.54
N GLU A 58 2.79 -7.23 -7.73
CA GLU A 58 3.82 -6.18 -7.66
C GLU A 58 4.76 -6.45 -6.47
N PRO A 59 5.90 -5.75 -6.33
CA PRO A 59 6.85 -6.01 -5.24
C PRO A 59 6.28 -5.83 -3.82
N TRP A 60 5.22 -5.05 -3.67
CA TRP A 60 4.66 -4.63 -2.37
C TRP A 60 3.17 -4.96 -2.18
N ARG A 61 2.46 -5.38 -3.22
CA ARG A 61 0.99 -5.57 -3.21
C ARG A 61 0.53 -6.54 -4.29
N TYR A 62 -0.71 -7.01 -4.17
CA TYR A 62 -1.40 -7.78 -5.20
C TYR A 62 -2.62 -6.98 -5.69
N LEU A 63 -2.79 -6.92 -7.01
CA LEU A 63 -3.85 -6.18 -7.69
C LEU A 63 -4.73 -7.17 -8.44
N ILE A 64 -6.06 -7.06 -8.34
CA ILE A 64 -7.01 -7.84 -9.13
C ILE A 64 -7.74 -6.96 -10.13
N SER A 65 -7.91 -7.46 -11.35
CA SER A 65 -8.75 -6.87 -12.39
C SER A 65 -9.67 -7.92 -13.00
N ASP A 66 -10.83 -7.48 -13.53
CA ASP A 66 -11.70 -8.36 -14.32
C ASP A 66 -11.16 -8.44 -15.77
N ALA A 67 -10.96 -9.67 -16.26
CA ALA A 67 -10.29 -9.95 -17.54
C ALA A 67 -11.25 -9.93 -18.75
N GLY A 68 -12.35 -9.16 -18.68
CA GLY A 68 -13.41 -9.12 -19.69
C GLY A 68 -14.41 -10.26 -19.53
N SER A 69 -14.79 -10.57 -18.29
CA SER A 69 -15.72 -11.64 -17.96
C SER A 69 -17.17 -11.28 -18.32
N ARG A 70 -18.01 -12.30 -18.54
CA ARG A 70 -19.43 -12.08 -18.89
C ARG A 70 -20.33 -11.79 -17.69
N ASN A 71 -19.93 -12.23 -16.50
CA ASN A 71 -20.77 -12.20 -15.30
C ASN A 71 -20.23 -11.28 -14.19
N GLY A 72 -19.04 -10.70 -14.38
CA GLY A 72 -18.33 -9.92 -13.38
C GLY A 72 -17.59 -10.78 -12.37
N THR A 73 -16.36 -10.37 -12.04
CA THR A 73 -15.62 -10.79 -10.85
C THR A 73 -16.19 -10.04 -9.64
N LEU A 74 -16.33 -10.70 -8.49
CA LEU A 74 -16.71 -10.04 -7.24
C LEU A 74 -15.57 -10.11 -6.21
N VAL A 75 -15.45 -9.08 -5.36
CA VAL A 75 -14.52 -9.04 -4.22
C VAL A 75 -15.31 -8.62 -2.99
N ASN A 76 -15.29 -9.45 -1.93
CA ASN A 76 -16.07 -9.28 -0.70
C ASN A 76 -17.60 -9.11 -0.90
N GLY A 77 -18.12 -9.61 -2.04
CA GLY A 77 -19.53 -9.49 -2.42
C GLY A 77 -19.87 -8.23 -3.22
N GLU A 78 -18.92 -7.32 -3.42
CA GLU A 78 -19.07 -6.20 -4.36
C GLU A 78 -18.61 -6.60 -5.76
N VAL A 79 -19.19 -6.00 -6.81
CA VAL A 79 -18.69 -6.17 -8.19
C VAL A 79 -17.38 -5.41 -8.36
N LEU A 80 -16.37 -6.06 -8.92
CA LEU A 80 -15.08 -5.45 -9.24
C LEU A 80 -15.22 -4.46 -10.41
N VAL A 81 -14.75 -3.23 -10.22
CA VAL A 81 -14.75 -2.18 -11.23
C VAL A 81 -13.31 -1.68 -11.39
N GLY A 82 -12.75 -1.85 -12.59
CA GLY A 82 -11.34 -1.53 -12.86
C GLY A 82 -10.38 -2.49 -12.13
N GLU A 83 -9.33 -1.92 -11.56
CA GLU A 83 -8.32 -2.61 -10.76
C GLU A 83 -8.54 -2.32 -9.26
N ARG A 84 -8.34 -3.33 -8.41
CA ARG A 84 -8.49 -3.22 -6.94
C ARG A 84 -7.31 -3.89 -6.24
N GLU A 85 -6.82 -3.28 -5.17
CA GLU A 85 -5.84 -3.90 -4.25
C GLU A 85 -6.50 -5.06 -3.46
N LEU A 86 -5.83 -6.22 -3.41
CA LEU A 86 -6.19 -7.34 -2.54
C LEU A 86 -5.54 -7.21 -1.16
N ARG A 87 -6.32 -7.48 -0.11
CA ARG A 87 -5.92 -7.43 1.30
C ARG A 87 -6.12 -8.80 1.95
N HIS A 88 -5.27 -9.13 2.93
CA HIS A 88 -5.36 -10.41 3.64
C HIS A 88 -6.79 -10.63 4.19
N GLY A 89 -7.36 -11.78 3.86
CA GLY A 89 -8.72 -12.17 4.23
C GLY A 89 -9.78 -11.93 3.15
N ASP A 90 -9.51 -11.11 2.14
CA ASP A 90 -10.45 -10.79 1.05
C ASP A 90 -10.94 -12.05 0.33
N VAL A 91 -12.23 -12.08 -0.02
CA VAL A 91 -12.85 -13.19 -0.75
C VAL A 91 -13.18 -12.75 -2.17
N ILE A 92 -12.42 -13.29 -3.13
CA ILE A 92 -12.70 -13.19 -4.56
C ILE A 92 -13.76 -14.25 -4.89
N GLN A 93 -14.82 -13.87 -5.59
CA GLN A 93 -15.81 -14.82 -6.12
C GLN A 93 -15.83 -14.76 -7.65
N VAL A 94 -15.65 -15.93 -8.28
CA VAL A 94 -15.73 -16.19 -9.72
C VAL A 94 -16.81 -17.23 -9.92
N ALA A 95 -17.91 -16.86 -10.60
CA ALA A 95 -19.12 -17.68 -10.63
C ALA A 95 -19.63 -18.02 -9.21
N THR A 96 -19.62 -19.29 -8.78
CA THR A 96 -19.94 -19.69 -7.40
C THR A 96 -18.70 -19.99 -6.55
N THR A 97 -17.57 -20.24 -7.19
CA THR A 97 -16.27 -20.51 -6.56
C THR A 97 -15.77 -19.29 -5.79
N ARG A 98 -15.40 -19.51 -4.53
CA ARG A 98 -14.81 -18.49 -3.64
C ARG A 98 -13.36 -18.82 -3.35
N LEU A 99 -12.51 -17.83 -3.55
CA LEU A 99 -11.07 -17.88 -3.35
C LEU A 99 -10.70 -16.81 -2.31
N GLN A 100 -10.31 -17.25 -1.12
CA GLN A 100 -9.86 -16.34 -0.07
C GLN A 100 -8.37 -16.04 -0.26
N PHE A 101 -8.02 -14.76 -0.25
CA PHE A 101 -6.65 -14.28 -0.39
C PHE A 101 -5.94 -14.24 0.96
N GLU A 102 -4.81 -14.93 1.05
CA GLU A 102 -3.97 -15.06 2.24
C GLU A 102 -2.57 -14.55 1.92
N ASP A 103 -2.30 -13.28 2.25
CA ASP A 103 -0.93 -12.77 2.30
C ASP A 103 -0.28 -13.11 3.66
N PRO A 104 0.76 -13.96 3.72
CA PRO A 104 1.44 -14.27 4.97
C PRO A 104 2.22 -13.09 5.55
N ASN A 105 2.58 -12.08 4.74
CA ASN A 105 3.36 -10.93 5.18
C ASN A 105 2.51 -9.98 6.04
N ALA A 106 1.21 -9.84 5.75
CA ALA A 106 0.24 -9.16 6.61
C ALA A 106 0.23 -9.73 8.06
N THR A 107 0.28 -11.05 8.23
CA THR A 107 0.20 -11.70 9.55
C THR A 107 1.48 -11.49 10.39
N ILE A 108 2.65 -11.37 9.75
CA ILE A 108 3.92 -11.02 10.42
C ILE A 108 3.87 -9.61 11.00
N VAL A 109 3.16 -8.71 10.31
CA VAL A 109 3.03 -7.29 10.63
C VAL A 109 2.08 -7.07 11.83
N GLU A 110 0.92 -7.74 11.87
CA GLU A 110 -0.04 -7.60 12.99
C GLU A 110 0.53 -7.99 14.37
N ALA A 111 1.41 -9.00 14.43
CA ALA A 111 1.99 -9.49 15.68
C ALA A 111 3.07 -8.57 16.29
N SER A 112 3.54 -7.55 15.56
CA SER A 112 4.68 -6.71 15.93
C SER A 112 4.32 -5.24 16.22
N GLY A 113 3.02 -4.89 16.21
CA GLY A 113 2.55 -3.51 16.41
C GLY A 113 2.74 -2.60 15.21
N LEU A 114 3.22 -3.16 14.09
CA LEU A 114 3.31 -2.51 12.79
C LEU A 114 1.96 -2.65 12.06
N PRO A 115 1.39 -1.59 11.44
CA PRO A 115 0.24 -1.71 10.58
C PRO A 115 0.61 -1.71 9.09
N ARG A 116 0.17 -2.75 8.38
CA ARG A 116 0.02 -2.87 6.91
C ARG A 116 1.23 -2.47 6.04
N ALA A 117 1.87 -3.49 5.45
CA ALA A 117 2.90 -3.34 4.42
C ALA A 117 2.44 -2.56 3.14
N ASN A 118 1.13 -2.38 2.92
CA ASN A 118 0.60 -1.55 1.82
C ASN A 118 0.72 -0.03 2.09
N LEU A 119 1.06 0.43 3.31
CA LEU A 119 1.34 1.84 3.54
C LEU A 119 2.71 2.20 2.97
N SER A 120 2.74 3.07 1.96
CA SER A 120 4.00 3.54 1.36
C SER A 120 4.92 4.22 2.38
N VAL A 121 4.33 4.89 3.38
CA VAL A 121 4.98 5.37 4.61
C VAL A 121 4.04 5.21 5.79
N TRP A 122 4.59 4.88 6.96
CA TRP A 122 3.90 4.88 8.26
C TRP A 122 4.81 5.41 9.38
N VAL A 123 4.21 5.88 10.48
CA VAL A 123 4.91 6.36 11.70
C VAL A 123 4.21 5.87 12.97
N ASN A 124 4.95 5.20 13.83
CA ASN A 124 4.53 4.80 15.16
C ASN A 124 4.61 6.00 16.13
N GLN A 125 3.45 6.44 16.64
CA GLN A 125 3.39 7.57 17.58
C GLN A 125 3.76 7.19 19.03
N GLN A 126 3.91 5.90 19.35
CA GLN A 126 4.26 5.43 20.69
C GLN A 126 5.74 5.05 20.84
N SER A 127 6.39 4.54 19.79
CA SER A 127 7.83 4.25 19.79
C SER A 127 8.69 5.30 19.08
N GLY A 128 8.09 6.15 18.23
CA GLY A 128 8.83 7.09 17.37
C GLY A 128 9.50 6.44 16.15
N GLU A 129 9.16 5.19 15.83
CA GLU A 129 9.69 4.49 14.66
C GLU A 129 8.91 4.89 13.40
N ALA A 130 9.60 5.14 12.29
CA ALA A 130 9.00 5.41 10.99
C ALA A 130 9.42 4.34 9.98
N TYR A 131 8.55 4.02 9.03
CA TYR A 131 8.79 2.98 8.01
C TYR A 131 8.31 3.47 6.65
N ALA A 132 8.98 3.00 5.58
CA ALA A 132 8.54 3.16 4.20
C ALA A 132 8.66 1.81 3.49
N HIS A 133 7.57 1.33 2.86
CA HIS A 133 7.53 0.01 2.20
C HIS A 133 8.09 -1.12 3.10
N GLY A 134 7.72 -1.12 4.38
CA GLY A 134 8.21 -2.06 5.40
C GLY A 134 9.65 -1.86 5.89
N LYS A 135 10.47 -1.01 5.24
CA LYS A 135 11.83 -0.68 5.66
C LYS A 135 11.82 0.42 6.73
N ALA A 136 12.51 0.20 7.85
CA ALA A 136 12.68 1.22 8.89
C ALA A 136 13.45 2.45 8.37
N LEU A 137 13.00 3.63 8.78
CA LEU A 137 13.57 4.93 8.42
C LEU A 137 14.36 5.50 9.60
N GLU A 138 15.68 5.64 9.44
CA GLU A 138 16.52 6.37 10.38
C GLU A 138 16.28 7.89 10.27
N LEU A 139 15.21 8.39 10.88
CA LEU A 139 14.88 9.81 10.94
C LEU A 139 15.56 10.49 12.14
N ALA A 140 16.07 11.71 11.94
CA ALA A 140 16.44 12.57 13.05
C ALA A 140 15.17 13.02 13.80
N PRO A 141 15.22 13.35 15.11
CA PRO A 141 14.03 13.68 15.90
C PRO A 141 13.12 14.76 15.30
N LYS A 142 13.71 15.73 14.59
CA LYS A 142 12.96 16.81 13.90
C LYS A 142 12.36 16.37 12.56
N GLU A 143 12.98 15.43 11.86
CA GLU A 143 12.41 14.82 10.64
C GLU A 143 11.22 13.92 11.01
N LEU A 144 11.35 13.17 12.12
CA LEU A 144 10.27 12.37 12.72
C LEU A 144 9.11 13.25 13.19
N ALA A 145 9.36 14.28 14.01
CA ALA A 145 8.32 15.18 14.51
C ALA A 145 7.53 15.88 13.39
N PHE A 146 8.20 16.26 12.30
CA PHE A 146 7.54 16.83 11.13
C PHE A 146 6.70 15.80 10.36
N LEU A 147 7.19 14.56 10.21
CA LEU A 147 6.43 13.49 9.58
C LEU A 147 5.20 13.12 10.41
N THR A 148 5.34 13.00 11.74
CA THR A 148 4.23 12.87 12.70
C THR A 148 3.17 13.93 12.50
N LEU A 149 3.54 15.22 12.50
CA LEU A 149 2.59 16.33 12.32
C LEU A 149 1.77 16.22 11.03
N LEU A 150 2.36 15.71 9.95
CA LEU A 150 1.67 15.49 8.67
C LEU A 150 0.73 14.27 8.70
N PHE A 151 1.03 13.25 9.52
CA PHE A 151 0.18 12.07 9.73
C PHE A 151 -0.95 12.30 10.73
N GLU A 152 -0.77 13.20 11.71
CA GLU A 152 -1.85 13.66 12.61
C GLU A 152 -2.87 14.56 11.90
N HIS A 153 -2.50 15.15 10.77
CA HIS A 153 -3.32 16.11 10.00
C HIS A 153 -3.48 15.68 8.52
N PRO A 154 -3.99 14.46 8.26
CA PRO A 154 -4.05 13.90 6.91
C PRO A 154 -4.94 14.74 6.00
N GLY A 155 -4.42 15.09 4.81
CA GLY A 155 -5.14 15.91 3.83
C GLY A 155 -5.28 17.40 4.18
N MET A 156 -4.90 17.84 5.38
CA MET A 156 -4.87 19.25 5.78
C MET A 156 -3.50 19.89 5.47
N VAL A 157 -3.45 21.22 5.41
CA VAL A 157 -2.19 21.96 5.17
C VAL A 157 -1.67 22.45 6.51
N CYS A 158 -0.61 21.83 7.01
CA CYS A 158 0.13 22.30 8.17
C CYS A 158 0.95 23.53 7.76
N ASP A 159 0.69 24.67 8.39
CA ASP A 159 1.34 25.94 8.04
C ASP A 159 2.77 26.03 8.60
N ARG A 160 3.50 27.10 8.24
CA ARG A 160 4.91 27.25 8.65
C ARG A 160 5.09 27.53 10.14
N ASP A 161 4.18 28.24 10.78
CA ASP A 161 4.24 28.56 12.20
C ASP A 161 3.86 27.33 13.03
N GLN A 162 2.84 26.57 12.61
CA GLN A 162 2.51 25.25 13.18
C GLN A 162 3.71 24.28 13.08
N VAL A 163 4.33 24.18 11.91
CA VAL A 163 5.53 23.35 11.69
C VAL A 163 6.70 23.83 12.56
N ALA A 164 6.93 25.14 12.66
CA ALA A 164 7.99 25.69 13.50
C ALA A 164 7.75 25.42 14.99
N LEU A 165 6.50 25.49 15.47
CA LEU A 165 6.14 25.23 16.87
C LEU A 165 6.30 23.74 17.23
N THR A 166 5.84 22.82 16.40
CA THR A 166 5.92 21.37 16.69
C THR A 166 7.34 20.81 16.54
N VAL A 167 8.11 21.30 15.55
CA VAL A 167 9.42 20.71 15.19
C VAL A 167 10.60 21.47 15.83
N TRP A 168 10.39 22.73 16.21
CA TRP A 168 11.34 23.56 16.96
C TRP A 168 10.69 24.26 18.17
N PRO A 169 10.08 23.50 19.11
CA PRO A 169 9.47 24.08 20.31
C PRO A 169 10.50 24.81 21.18
N GLU A 170 11.78 24.43 21.13
CA GLU A 170 12.84 25.09 21.90
C GLU A 170 13.22 26.48 21.37
N TYR A 171 12.76 26.83 20.16
CA TYR A 171 12.86 28.17 19.58
C TYR A 171 11.54 28.95 19.62
N GLY A 172 10.48 28.38 20.22
CA GLY A 172 9.16 29.03 20.32
C GLY A 172 8.58 29.44 18.97
N GLY A 173 8.76 28.60 17.94
CA GLY A 173 8.32 28.87 16.55
C GLY A 173 9.18 29.88 15.78
N ARG A 174 10.20 30.52 16.38
CA ARG A 174 11.01 31.57 15.74
C ARG A 174 12.09 31.01 14.81
N ILE A 175 11.68 30.29 13.78
CA ILE A 175 12.55 29.61 12.81
C ILE A 175 12.36 30.19 11.41
N GLY A 176 13.45 30.61 10.77
CA GLY A 176 13.43 31.08 9.37
C GLY A 176 13.15 29.93 8.39
N SER A 177 12.33 30.20 7.36
CA SER A 177 11.81 29.25 6.36
C SER A 177 12.83 28.25 5.82
N TYR A 178 14.06 28.72 5.57
CA TYR A 178 15.18 27.92 5.07
C TYR A 178 15.44 26.64 5.89
N ASN A 179 15.23 26.66 7.21
CA ASN A 179 15.40 25.48 8.06
C ASN A 179 14.30 24.43 7.80
N ILE A 180 13.07 24.88 7.59
CA ILE A 180 11.92 24.02 7.25
C ILE A 180 12.14 23.43 5.84
N GLU A 181 12.58 24.26 4.89
CA GLU A 181 12.88 23.83 3.51
C GLU A 181 14.06 22.83 3.48
N THR A 182 15.09 23.06 4.30
CA THR A 182 16.22 22.13 4.50
C THR A 182 15.77 20.81 5.13
N LEU A 183 14.88 20.85 6.13
CA LEU A 183 14.31 19.65 6.77
C LEU A 183 13.51 18.83 5.75
N VAL A 184 12.58 19.47 5.04
CA VAL A 184 11.73 18.83 4.03
C VAL A 184 12.57 18.22 2.90
N SER A 185 13.64 18.90 2.46
CA SER A 185 14.57 18.37 1.46
C SER A 185 15.30 17.12 1.94
N ARG A 186 15.78 17.09 3.20
CA ARG A 186 16.45 15.92 3.79
C ARG A 186 15.49 14.75 3.98
N LEU A 187 14.28 15.02 4.49
CA LEU A 187 13.26 14.02 4.72
C LEU A 187 12.77 13.40 3.41
N ARG A 188 12.40 14.20 2.38
CA ARG A 188 12.05 13.67 1.05
C ARG A 188 13.13 12.74 0.54
N ARG A 189 14.40 13.17 0.57
CA ARG A 189 15.52 12.34 0.13
C ARG A 189 15.62 11.02 0.89
N LYS A 190 15.39 10.98 2.21
CA LYS A 190 15.36 9.74 3.00
C LYS A 190 14.20 8.82 2.60
N LEU A 191 13.01 9.40 2.39
CA LEU A 191 11.81 8.67 1.96
C LEU A 191 11.98 8.07 0.55
N GLU A 192 12.54 8.84 -0.40
CA GLU A 192 12.87 8.40 -1.76
C GLU A 192 13.88 7.24 -1.76
N HIS A 193 14.92 7.29 -0.92
CA HIS A 193 15.89 6.18 -0.75
C HIS A 193 15.31 4.94 -0.04
N ALA A 194 14.09 5.05 0.49
CA ALA A 194 13.32 3.93 1.05
C ALA A 194 12.11 3.54 0.17
N GLY A 195 12.03 4.07 -1.07
CA GLY A 195 11.03 3.70 -2.07
C GLY A 195 9.69 4.41 -1.98
N ALA A 196 9.49 5.32 -1.01
CA ALA A 196 8.26 6.08 -0.88
C ALA A 196 8.04 7.08 -2.04
N PRO A 197 6.78 7.39 -2.40
CA PRO A 197 6.49 8.28 -3.53
C PRO A 197 6.96 9.73 -3.26
N PRO A 198 7.58 10.41 -4.25
CA PRO A 198 8.18 11.74 -4.06
C PRO A 198 7.17 12.82 -3.69
N ASP A 199 5.93 12.72 -4.20
CA ASP A 199 4.82 13.63 -3.93
C ASP A 199 4.13 13.41 -2.57
N LEU A 200 4.57 12.45 -1.74
CA LEU A 200 3.98 12.18 -0.42
C LEU A 200 3.91 13.44 0.45
N ILE A 201 4.93 14.30 0.40
CA ILE A 201 4.98 15.58 1.10
C ILE A 201 4.78 16.69 0.07
N VAL A 202 3.56 17.21 -0.04
CA VAL A 202 3.21 18.28 -0.99
C VAL A 202 3.53 19.65 -0.39
N THR A 203 4.28 20.48 -1.11
CA THR A 203 4.48 21.89 -0.74
C THR A 203 3.35 22.75 -1.30
N VAL A 204 2.49 23.27 -0.44
CA VAL A 204 1.41 24.19 -0.81
C VAL A 204 1.96 25.62 -0.79
N ARG A 205 2.37 26.13 -1.96
CA ARG A 205 3.06 27.42 -2.12
C ARG A 205 2.34 28.55 -1.37
N GLY A 206 3.04 29.17 -0.43
CA GLY A 206 2.53 30.30 0.36
C GLY A 206 1.63 29.91 1.54
N ARG A 207 1.30 28.62 1.75
CA ARG A 207 0.52 28.14 2.91
C ARG A 207 1.31 27.22 3.83
N GLY A 208 1.98 26.20 3.30
CA GLY A 208 2.67 25.21 4.13
C GLY A 208 2.91 23.87 3.43
N TYR A 209 2.73 22.78 4.17
CA TYR A 209 2.99 21.41 3.72
C TYR A 209 1.79 20.51 4.03
N ARG A 210 1.60 19.45 3.24
CA ARG A 210 0.49 18.50 3.39
C ARG A 210 0.94 17.09 3.05
N LEU A 211 0.45 16.09 3.78
CA LEU A 211 0.56 14.69 3.36
C LEU A 211 -0.41 14.42 2.19
N ALA A 212 0.12 13.98 1.04
CA ALA A 212 -0.70 13.34 0.02
C ALA A 212 -1.22 12.00 0.56
N ASN A 213 -2.40 11.57 0.11
CA ASN A 213 -2.92 10.26 0.48
C ASN A 213 -2.03 9.16 -0.14
N PRO A 214 -1.42 8.26 0.63
CA PRO A 214 -0.56 7.21 0.08
C PRO A 214 -1.32 6.21 -0.81
N ASP A 215 -2.64 6.08 -0.62
CA ASP A 215 -3.56 5.27 -1.43
C ASP A 215 -3.96 5.96 -2.75
N ALA A 216 -3.63 7.24 -2.95
CA ALA A 216 -4.03 7.96 -4.17
C ALA A 216 -3.08 7.68 -5.34
N SER A 217 -3.56 6.91 -6.32
CA SER A 217 -2.98 6.91 -7.67
C SER A 217 -2.82 8.35 -8.19
N PRO A 218 -1.79 8.64 -9.02
CA PRO A 218 -1.60 9.97 -9.62
C PRO A 218 -2.75 10.28 -10.58
N ALA A 219 -3.79 10.92 -10.05
CA ALA A 219 -5.03 11.20 -10.75
C ALA A 219 -4.84 12.31 -11.80
N GLY A 220 -4.51 11.90 -13.03
CA GLY A 220 -4.72 12.64 -14.27
C GLY A 220 -4.12 14.04 -14.35
N THR A 221 -2.88 14.14 -14.84
CA THR A 221 -2.39 15.37 -15.46
C THR A 221 -3.20 15.67 -16.73
N ALA A 222 -4.18 16.58 -16.65
CA ALA A 222 -4.76 17.27 -17.81
C ALA A 222 -5.62 18.48 -17.39
N PRO A 223 -5.68 19.56 -18.19
CA PRO A 223 -4.74 20.03 -19.22
C PRO A 223 -3.92 21.26 -18.79
#